data_AF-A0A2S3YVS9-F1
#
_entry.id   AF-A0A2S3YVS9-F1
#
_cell.length_a   1.000
_cell.length_b   1.000
_cell.length_c   1.000
_cell.angle_alpha   90.00
_cell.angle_beta   90.00
_cell.angle_gamma   90.00
#
_symmetry.space_group_name_H-M   'P 1'
#
loop_
_entity.id
_entity.type
_entity.pdbx_description
1 polymer ?
#
loop_
_entity_poly.entity_id
_entity_poly.type
_entity_poly.pdbx_seq_one_letter_code
_entity_poly.pdbx_strand_id
1 'polypeptide(L)'
;MTLLSAINEVCDVVSLSQFETVYGSTEPNAQTMLALAQEAGDEIARRVDWQRTLKQHTCTASPENFPDDYQRLTPGGGIRTATGDFARPVNNSGQWSIISVVPSTQPYYFLKANQFLFSPADSAVDAVIDYVSKNWIMNDPAGEAAEWAADDDTTLFPERLLVKGIIWRWKRQKGLAYEDNLAEFEADLVQEINADRGRT
;
A
#
# COMPACT_ATOMS: atom_id res chain seq x y z
N MET A 1 5.55 -10.92 -13.08
CA MET A 1 4.29 -11.30 -13.76
C MET A 1 3.49 -10.02 -14.01
N THR A 2 2.94 -9.83 -15.21
CA THR A 2 2.13 -8.64 -15.56
C THR A 2 0.66 -8.84 -15.24
N LEU A 3 -0.13 -7.75 -15.23
CA LEU A 3 -1.58 -7.77 -15.09
C LEU A 3 -2.25 -8.76 -16.05
N LEU A 4 -1.94 -8.67 -17.34
CA LEU A 4 -2.52 -9.54 -18.37
C LEU A 4 -2.19 -11.01 -18.10
N SER A 5 -0.92 -11.30 -17.80
CA SER A 5 -0.52 -12.68 -17.51
C SER A 5 -1.15 -13.25 -16.24
N ALA A 6 -1.30 -12.44 -15.19
CA ALA A 6 -1.97 -12.85 -13.96
C ALA A 6 -3.46 -13.14 -14.21
N ILE A 7 -4.14 -12.31 -14.99
CA ILE A 7 -5.57 -12.54 -15.32
C ILE A 7 -5.74 -13.75 -16.22
N ASN A 8 -4.85 -13.97 -17.18
CA ASN A 8 -4.92 -15.15 -18.04
C ASN A 8 -4.65 -16.45 -17.26
N GLU A 9 -3.79 -16.43 -16.25
CA GLU A 9 -3.62 -17.56 -15.32
C GLU A 9 -4.92 -17.82 -14.53
N VAL A 10 -5.62 -16.78 -14.09
CA VAL A 10 -6.95 -16.92 -13.47
C VAL A 10 -7.94 -17.53 -14.47
N CYS A 11 -7.96 -17.08 -15.72
CA CYS A 11 -8.83 -17.60 -16.77
C CYS A 11 -8.66 -19.11 -16.96
N ASP A 12 -7.42 -19.60 -16.97
CA ASP A 12 -7.11 -21.02 -17.08
C ASP A 12 -7.69 -21.83 -15.91
N VAL A 13 -7.64 -21.28 -14.68
CA VAL A 13 -8.20 -21.94 -13.48
C VAL A 13 -9.73 -21.95 -13.49
N VAL A 14 -10.35 -20.84 -13.92
CA VAL A 14 -11.82 -20.67 -13.87
C VAL A 14 -12.52 -21.05 -15.18
N SER A 15 -11.78 -21.65 -16.12
CA SER A 15 -12.27 -22.12 -17.42
C SER A 15 -12.90 -21.01 -18.30
N LEU A 16 -12.30 -19.82 -18.28
CA LEU A 16 -12.61 -18.75 -19.23
C LEU A 16 -11.57 -18.72 -20.35
N SER A 17 -11.96 -18.19 -21.52
CA SER A 17 -10.99 -17.89 -22.58
C SER A 17 -10.03 -16.80 -22.12
N GLN A 18 -8.75 -16.97 -22.43
CA GLN A 18 -7.74 -15.93 -22.22
C GLN A 18 -8.08 -14.66 -23.00
N PHE A 19 -7.65 -13.52 -22.48
CA PHE A 19 -7.80 -12.22 -23.13
C PHE A 19 -6.51 -11.86 -23.88
N GLU A 20 -6.65 -11.19 -25.01
CA GLU A 20 -5.51 -10.54 -25.70
C GLU A 20 -5.12 -9.23 -25.01
N THR A 21 -6.12 -8.51 -24.49
CA THR A 21 -5.97 -7.28 -23.70
C THR A 21 -7.04 -7.22 -22.63
N VAL A 22 -6.66 -6.77 -21.43
CA VAL A 22 -7.61 -6.56 -20.33
C VAL A 22 -7.84 -5.07 -20.14
N TYR A 23 -6.75 -4.31 -19.97
CA TYR A 23 -6.84 -2.88 -19.75
C TYR A 23 -7.35 -2.15 -21.00
N GLY A 24 -8.37 -1.33 -20.84
CA GLY A 24 -9.02 -0.62 -21.96
C GLY A 24 -9.95 -1.49 -22.81
N SER A 25 -10.13 -2.77 -22.47
CA SER A 25 -11.07 -3.66 -23.17
C SER A 25 -12.53 -3.26 -22.91
N THR A 26 -13.37 -3.40 -23.94
CA THR A 26 -14.83 -3.23 -23.85
C THR A 26 -15.56 -4.51 -23.49
N GLU A 27 -14.86 -5.64 -23.42
CA GLU A 27 -15.44 -6.93 -23.05
C GLU A 27 -15.84 -6.94 -21.56
N PRO A 28 -17.12 -7.21 -21.22
CA PRO A 28 -17.59 -7.13 -19.83
C PRO A 28 -16.84 -8.05 -18.86
N ASN A 29 -16.41 -9.22 -19.34
CA ASN A 29 -15.62 -10.16 -18.53
C ASN A 29 -14.22 -9.62 -18.23
N ALA A 30 -13.56 -8.97 -19.21
CA ALA A 30 -12.25 -8.35 -19.01
C ALA A 30 -12.34 -7.21 -17.99
N GLN A 31 -13.37 -6.35 -18.11
CA GLN A 31 -13.63 -5.27 -17.15
C GLN A 31 -13.88 -5.80 -15.72
N THR A 32 -14.60 -6.92 -15.61
CA THR A 32 -14.82 -7.59 -14.32
C THR A 32 -13.51 -8.10 -13.73
N MET A 33 -12.66 -8.77 -14.53
CA MET A 33 -11.37 -9.27 -14.06
C MET A 33 -10.45 -8.12 -13.63
N LEU A 34 -10.42 -7.01 -14.37
CA LEU A 34 -9.67 -5.81 -14.02
C LEU A 34 -10.12 -5.23 -12.68
N ALA A 35 -11.43 -5.11 -12.47
CA ALA A 35 -11.99 -4.60 -11.21
C ALA A 35 -11.65 -5.52 -10.02
N LEU A 36 -11.71 -6.84 -10.22
CA LEU A 36 -11.30 -7.81 -9.21
C LEU A 36 -9.80 -7.76 -8.91
N ALA A 37 -8.97 -7.54 -9.94
CA ALA A 37 -7.53 -7.38 -9.78
C ALA A 37 -7.18 -6.11 -8.98
N GLN A 38 -7.85 -4.99 -9.28
CA GLN A 38 -7.72 -3.75 -8.50
C GLN A 38 -8.12 -3.96 -7.03
N GLU A 39 -9.30 -4.54 -6.78
CA GLU A 39 -9.78 -4.79 -5.41
C GLU A 39 -8.85 -5.73 -4.62
N ALA A 40 -8.36 -6.79 -5.26
CA ALA A 40 -7.42 -7.72 -4.66
C ALA A 40 -6.10 -7.04 -4.32
N GLY A 41 -5.51 -6.30 -5.25
CA GLY A 41 -4.25 -5.61 -5.03
C GLY A 41 -4.35 -4.53 -3.96
N ASP A 42 -5.43 -3.75 -3.95
CA ASP A 42 -5.68 -2.74 -2.92
C ASP A 42 -5.80 -3.36 -1.52
N GLU A 43 -6.42 -4.55 -1.39
CA GLU A 43 -6.47 -5.26 -0.11
C GLU A 43 -5.07 -5.74 0.30
N ILE A 44 -4.36 -6.43 -0.58
CA ILE A 44 -3.04 -7.01 -0.30
C ILE A 44 -2.05 -5.91 0.10
N ALA A 45 -2.05 -4.78 -0.61
CA ALA A 45 -1.20 -3.64 -0.32
C ALA A 45 -1.52 -2.98 1.04
N ARG A 46 -2.80 -2.95 1.45
CA ARG A 46 -3.21 -2.37 2.74
C ARG A 46 -2.89 -3.25 3.95
N ARG A 47 -2.82 -4.57 3.77
CA ARG A 47 -2.66 -5.52 4.88
C ARG A 47 -1.22 -5.63 5.38
N VAL A 48 -0.24 -5.21 4.59
CA VAL A 48 1.19 -5.42 4.86
C VAL A 48 1.98 -4.17 4.51
N ASP A 49 3.00 -3.88 5.31
CA ASP A 49 4.04 -2.91 4.97
C ASP A 49 5.08 -3.62 4.08
N TRP A 50 4.75 -3.85 2.80
CA TRP A 50 5.65 -4.52 1.85
C TRP A 50 6.96 -3.75 1.72
N GLN A 51 8.11 -4.43 1.72
CA GLN A 51 9.42 -3.76 1.63
C GLN A 51 9.51 -2.79 0.45
N ARG A 52 8.93 -3.15 -0.69
CA ARG A 52 8.95 -2.33 -1.91
C ARG A 52 8.07 -1.07 -1.82
N THR A 53 7.07 -1.05 -0.95
CA THR A 53 6.19 0.12 -0.74
C THR A 53 6.66 1.02 0.41
N LEU A 54 7.73 0.64 1.13
CA LEU A 54 8.36 1.48 2.13
C LEU A 54 9.13 2.63 1.47
N LYS A 55 8.85 3.87 1.90
CA LYS A 55 9.45 5.10 1.37
C LYS A 55 9.93 5.99 2.51
N GLN A 56 10.82 6.92 2.15
CA GLN A 56 11.34 7.94 3.06
C GLN A 56 11.06 9.33 2.48
N HIS A 57 10.61 10.24 3.33
CA HIS A 57 10.45 11.66 3.02
C HIS A 57 11.28 12.48 4.00
N THR A 58 12.00 13.49 3.51
CA THR A 58 12.74 14.43 4.37
C THR A 58 11.94 15.70 4.51
N CYS A 59 11.58 16.03 5.74
CA CYS A 59 10.88 17.25 6.07
C CYS A 59 11.78 18.48 5.94
N THR A 60 11.20 19.57 5.46
CA THR A 60 11.89 20.85 5.31
C THR A 60 11.46 21.86 6.37
N ALA A 61 10.20 21.80 6.79
CA ALA A 61 9.62 22.70 7.80
C ALA A 61 8.40 22.07 8.48
N SER A 62 7.80 22.79 9.42
CA SER A 62 6.48 22.47 9.98
C SER A 62 5.53 23.65 9.77
N PRO A 63 4.33 23.44 9.15
CA PRO A 63 3.81 22.18 8.63
C PRO A 63 4.53 21.70 7.37
N GLU A 64 4.64 20.38 7.20
CA GLU A 64 5.10 19.71 5.98
C GLU A 64 3.90 19.00 5.33
N ASN A 65 3.73 19.10 4.01
CA ASN A 65 2.66 18.36 3.32
C ASN A 65 3.00 16.87 3.22
N PHE A 66 1.97 16.02 3.20
CA PHE A 66 2.17 14.61 2.89
C PHE A 66 2.67 14.45 1.44
N PRO A 67 3.61 13.53 1.19
CA PRO A 67 3.88 13.07 -0.17
C PRO A 67 2.61 12.60 -0.87
N ASP A 68 2.51 12.79 -2.19
CA ASP A 68 1.31 12.44 -2.96
C ASP A 68 0.96 10.95 -2.89
N ASP A 69 1.96 10.09 -2.67
CA ASP A 69 1.86 8.65 -2.55
C ASP A 69 1.69 8.17 -1.10
N TYR A 70 1.64 9.07 -0.11
CA TYR A 70 1.54 8.70 1.30
C TYR A 70 0.25 7.92 1.62
N GLN A 71 0.38 6.80 2.32
CA GLN A 71 -0.76 6.04 2.86
C GLN A 71 -0.81 6.08 4.40
N ARG A 72 0.29 5.71 5.06
CA ARG A 72 0.41 5.65 6.52
C ARG A 72 1.87 5.74 6.95
N LEU A 73 2.10 6.15 8.20
CA LEU A 73 3.41 6.00 8.83
C LEU A 73 3.74 4.53 9.10
N THR A 74 5.04 4.21 9.06
CA THR A 74 5.52 2.91 9.53
C THR A 74 5.31 2.76 11.04
N PRO A 75 4.94 1.55 11.51
CA PRO A 75 4.75 1.31 12.94
C PRO A 75 6.08 1.35 13.69
N GLY A 76 6.07 1.82 14.94
CA GLY A 76 7.24 1.73 15.82
C GLY A 76 8.25 2.87 15.72
N GLY A 77 7.85 4.04 15.22
CA GLY A 77 8.69 5.24 15.20
C GLY A 77 8.99 5.76 13.80
N GLY A 78 7.97 5.88 12.95
CA GLY A 78 8.14 6.31 11.56
C GLY A 78 8.56 7.77 11.35
N ILE A 79 8.92 8.52 12.39
CA ILE A 79 9.47 9.88 12.26
C ILE A 79 10.67 10.02 13.19
N ARG A 80 11.81 10.37 12.60
CA ARG A 80 13.11 10.59 13.27
C ARG A 80 13.59 12.00 12.98
N THR A 81 13.97 12.77 14.00
CA THR A 81 14.58 14.09 13.82
C THR A 81 15.99 13.97 13.22
N ALA A 82 16.57 15.10 12.79
CA ALA A 82 17.95 15.15 12.32
C ALA A 82 18.98 14.62 13.35
N THR A 83 18.66 14.73 14.65
CA THR A 83 19.49 14.21 15.76
C THR A 83 19.32 12.71 16.01
N GLY A 84 18.37 12.06 15.33
CA GLY A 84 18.04 10.65 15.50
C GLY A 84 17.02 10.36 16.59
N ASP A 85 16.42 11.39 17.20
CA ASP A 85 15.38 11.22 18.20
C ASP A 85 14.04 10.87 17.55
N PHE A 86 13.30 9.93 18.13
CA PHE A 86 11.95 9.62 17.67
C PHE A 86 10.97 10.71 18.09
N ALA A 87 10.26 11.29 17.11
CA ALA A 87 9.15 12.18 17.39
C ALA A 87 7.96 11.36 17.91
N ARG A 88 7.32 11.81 18.99
CA ARG A 88 6.19 11.09 19.60
C ARG A 88 4.87 11.49 18.96
N PRO A 89 3.99 10.52 18.63
CA PRO A 89 2.68 10.83 18.10
C PRO A 89 1.80 11.49 19.16
N VAL A 90 1.12 12.55 18.76
CA VAL A 90 -0.06 13.07 19.44
C VAL A 90 -1.27 12.63 18.62
N ASN A 91 -2.27 12.01 19.25
CA ASN A 91 -3.46 11.49 18.53
C ASN A 91 -4.72 12.31 18.81
N ASN A 92 -4.66 13.26 19.74
CA ASN A 92 -5.79 14.06 20.18
C ASN A 92 -5.52 15.54 19.91
N SER A 93 -6.46 16.22 19.24
CA SER A 93 -6.35 17.62 18.87
C SER A 93 -6.24 18.57 20.08
N GLY A 94 -6.88 18.26 21.21
CA GLY A 94 -6.79 19.04 22.44
C GLY A 94 -5.46 18.87 23.16
N GLN A 95 -4.84 17.68 23.08
CA GLN A 95 -3.46 17.51 23.54
C GLN A 95 -2.50 18.29 22.64
N TRP A 96 -2.72 18.22 21.33
CA TRP A 96 -1.90 18.96 20.36
C TRP A 96 -1.95 20.47 20.59
N SER A 97 -3.13 21.06 20.87
CA SER A 97 -3.25 22.51 21.10
C SER A 97 -2.44 23.01 22.30
N ILE A 98 -2.15 22.15 23.27
CA ILE A 98 -1.30 22.50 24.42
C ILE A 98 0.17 22.28 24.05
N ILE A 99 0.50 21.11 23.48
CA ILE A 99 1.87 20.71 23.13
C ILE A 99 2.48 21.62 22.05
N SER A 100 1.67 22.15 21.13
CA SER A 100 2.13 23.07 20.10
C SER A 100 2.54 24.45 20.63
N VAL A 101 2.09 24.81 21.84
CA VAL A 101 2.34 26.12 22.47
C VAL A 101 3.35 26.02 23.61
N VAL A 102 3.41 24.88 24.29
CA VAL A 102 4.36 24.63 25.39
C VAL A 102 5.57 23.86 24.83
N PRO A 103 6.73 24.52 24.63
CA PRO A 103 7.89 23.86 24.06
C PRO A 103 8.39 22.74 24.98
N SER A 104 8.72 21.60 24.38
CA SER A 104 9.31 20.44 25.05
C SER A 104 10.64 20.11 24.39
N THR A 105 11.57 19.56 25.15
CA THR A 105 12.79 18.95 24.59
C THR A 105 12.49 17.65 23.85
N GLN A 106 11.38 16.98 24.18
CA GLN A 106 10.89 15.82 23.45
C GLN A 106 10.20 16.29 22.17
N PRO A 107 10.63 15.86 20.97
CA PRO A 107 9.90 16.14 19.74
C PRO A 107 8.57 15.40 19.72
N TYR A 108 7.51 16.11 19.32
CA TYR A 108 6.17 15.57 19.07
C TYR A 108 5.75 15.86 17.64
N TYR A 109 4.89 15.00 17.09
CA TYR A 109 4.22 15.26 15.83
C TYR A 109 2.71 15.05 15.91
N PHE A 110 1.98 15.71 15.01
CA PHE A 110 0.55 15.57 14.83
C PHE A 110 0.20 15.54 13.35
N LEU A 111 -0.72 14.66 12.98
CA LEU A 111 -1.20 14.53 11.61
C LEU A 111 -2.54 15.27 11.48
N LYS A 112 -2.61 16.27 10.60
CA LYS A 112 -3.86 17.00 10.33
C LYS A 112 -3.88 17.52 8.91
N ALA A 113 -5.03 17.42 8.24
CA ALA A 113 -5.29 18.05 6.94
C ALA A 113 -4.19 17.75 5.90
N ASN A 114 -3.75 16.49 5.81
CA ASN A 114 -2.65 16.03 4.94
C ASN A 114 -1.30 16.71 5.20
N GLN A 115 -1.03 17.06 6.46
CA GLN A 115 0.23 17.66 6.89
C GLN A 115 0.80 16.99 8.13
N PHE A 116 2.12 16.92 8.18
CA PHE A 116 2.92 16.65 9.36
C PHE A 116 3.17 17.97 10.09
N LEU A 117 2.74 18.04 11.34
CA LEU A 117 2.99 19.16 12.23
C LEU A 117 3.97 18.72 13.31
N PHE A 118 4.95 19.55 13.64
CA PHE A 118 5.97 19.27 14.65
C PHE A 118 5.93 20.28 15.79
N SER A 119 6.28 19.82 17.00
CA SER A 119 6.53 20.67 18.16
C SER A 119 7.75 20.13 18.92
N PRO A 120 8.81 20.95 19.13
CA PRO A 120 9.03 22.26 18.53
C PRO A 120 9.09 22.22 16.99
N ALA A 121 8.72 23.31 16.31
CA ALA A 121 8.68 23.37 14.85
C ALA A 121 10.03 23.06 14.18
N ASP A 122 11.13 23.47 14.81
CA ASP A 122 12.50 23.21 14.35
C ASP A 122 12.85 21.71 14.32
N SER A 123 12.09 20.87 15.04
CA SER A 123 12.28 19.41 15.01
C SER A 123 11.91 18.79 13.67
N ALA A 124 11.21 19.54 12.80
CA ALA A 124 10.87 19.10 11.45
C ALA A 124 12.04 19.23 10.47
N VAL A 125 12.98 20.15 10.71
CA VAL A 125 14.07 20.41 9.76
C VAL A 125 14.97 19.18 9.68
N ASP A 126 15.13 18.64 8.47
CA ASP A 126 15.87 17.41 8.18
C ASP A 126 15.34 16.17 8.92
N ALA A 127 14.09 16.22 9.41
CA ALA A 127 13.45 15.03 9.97
C ALA A 127 13.12 14.03 8.86
N VAL A 128 13.40 12.75 9.09
CA VAL A 128 13.11 11.66 8.17
C VAL A 128 11.80 11.00 8.59
N ILE A 129 10.86 10.94 7.66
CA ILE A 129 9.59 10.26 7.77
C ILE A 129 9.66 8.95 6.99
N ASP A 130 9.57 7.83 7.70
CA ASP A 130 9.43 6.50 7.14
C ASP A 130 7.94 6.17 7.00
N TYR A 131 7.45 6.03 5.77
CA TYR A 131 6.05 5.81 5.46
C TYR A 131 5.84 4.65 4.49
N VAL A 132 4.60 4.18 4.41
CA VAL A 132 4.14 3.21 3.42
C VAL A 132 3.43 3.97 2.32
N SER A 133 3.84 3.73 1.08
CA SER A 133 3.21 4.26 -0.12
C SER A 133 1.90 3.53 -0.41
N LYS A 134 0.90 4.27 -0.92
CA LYS A 134 -0.34 3.70 -1.45
C LYS A 134 -0.14 3.08 -2.84
N ASN A 135 0.97 3.41 -3.51
CA ASN A 135 1.26 2.91 -4.84
C ASN A 135 1.82 1.49 -4.72
N TRP A 136 1.09 0.52 -5.25
CA TRP A 136 1.43 -0.90 -5.19
C TRP A 136 1.64 -1.53 -6.57
N ILE A 137 1.45 -0.75 -7.63
CA ILE A 137 1.66 -1.13 -9.02
C ILE A 137 2.93 -0.44 -9.52
N MET A 138 3.72 -1.15 -10.33
CA MET A 138 4.82 -0.58 -11.08
C MET A 138 4.45 -0.57 -12.57
N ASN A 139 4.32 0.64 -13.11
CA ASN A 139 4.06 0.90 -14.51
C ASN A 139 5.42 1.17 -15.18
N ASP A 140 5.85 0.36 -16.13
CA ASP A 140 7.10 0.60 -16.87
C ASP A 140 6.77 1.44 -18.12
N PRO A 141 7.34 2.65 -18.33
CA PRO A 141 8.34 3.36 -17.53
C PRO A 141 7.77 4.47 -16.61
N ALA A 142 6.44 4.55 -16.46
CA ALA A 142 5.76 5.67 -15.78
C ALA A 142 5.97 5.73 -14.26
N GLY A 143 6.48 4.67 -13.65
CA GLY A 143 6.78 4.57 -12.22
C GLY A 143 5.66 3.92 -11.42
N GLU A 144 5.69 4.15 -10.11
CA GLU A 144 4.75 3.51 -9.18
C GLU A 144 3.38 4.19 -9.19
N ALA A 145 2.31 3.40 -9.21
CA ALA A 145 0.93 3.87 -9.24
C ALA A 145 0.02 3.09 -8.28
N ALA A 146 -1.16 3.65 -8.00
CA ALA A 146 -2.21 3.01 -7.20
C ALA A 146 -3.32 2.37 -8.06
N GLU A 147 -3.35 2.69 -9.35
CA GLU A 147 -4.34 2.18 -10.30
C GLU A 147 -3.62 1.59 -11.52
N TRP A 148 -4.18 0.50 -12.06
CA TRP A 148 -3.70 -0.09 -13.31
C TRP A 148 -3.84 0.92 -14.45
N ALA A 149 -2.84 0.98 -15.32
CA ALA A 149 -2.76 1.84 -16.49
C ALA A 149 -2.48 1.07 -17.79
N ALA A 150 -2.00 -0.16 -17.71
CA ALA A 150 -1.67 -1.01 -18.86
C ALA A 150 -1.63 -2.50 -18.52
N ASP A 151 -1.64 -3.35 -19.56
CA ASP A 151 -1.61 -4.82 -19.44
C ASP A 151 -0.23 -5.38 -19.00
N ASP A 152 0.83 -4.59 -19.20
CA ASP A 152 2.21 -4.91 -18.84
C ASP A 152 2.61 -4.41 -17.44
N ASP A 153 1.70 -3.70 -16.76
CA ASP A 153 1.89 -3.29 -15.36
C ASP A 153 2.15 -4.51 -14.46
N THR A 154 2.97 -4.31 -13.42
CA THR A 154 3.36 -5.37 -12.48
C THR A 154 3.08 -4.97 -11.04
N THR A 155 3.01 -5.93 -10.11
CA THR A 155 2.78 -5.63 -8.69
C THR A 155 4.08 -5.49 -7.90
N LEU A 156 4.05 -4.65 -6.87
CA LEU A 156 5.14 -4.49 -5.90
C LEU A 156 5.10 -5.53 -4.77
N PHE A 157 4.07 -6.37 -4.72
CA PHE A 157 3.99 -7.54 -3.85
C PHE A 157 4.03 -8.83 -4.68
N PRO A 158 4.23 -10.01 -4.05
CA PRO A 158 4.32 -11.29 -4.76
C PRO A 158 3.08 -11.58 -5.60
N GLU A 159 3.27 -11.79 -6.90
CA GLU A 159 2.18 -11.74 -7.88
C GLU A 159 1.22 -12.94 -7.75
N ARG A 160 1.66 -14.05 -7.13
CA ARG A 160 0.80 -15.20 -6.78
C ARG A 160 -0.38 -14.81 -5.88
N LEU A 161 -0.19 -13.82 -5.01
CA LEU A 161 -1.25 -13.34 -4.13
C LEU A 161 -2.34 -12.65 -4.93
N LEU A 162 -1.98 -11.95 -6.02
CA LEU A 162 -2.94 -11.33 -6.92
C LEU A 162 -3.83 -12.39 -7.58
N VAL A 163 -3.22 -13.43 -8.17
CA VAL A 163 -3.93 -14.53 -8.84
C VAL A 163 -4.91 -15.21 -7.89
N LYS A 164 -4.45 -15.64 -6.71
CA LYS A 164 -5.31 -16.26 -5.69
C LYS A 164 -6.41 -15.30 -5.22
N GLY A 165 -6.06 -14.03 -5.04
CA GLY A 165 -6.97 -12.95 -4.64
C GLY A 165 -8.12 -12.72 -5.64
N ILE A 166 -7.84 -12.84 -6.94
CA ILE A 166 -8.84 -12.74 -8.00
C ILE A 166 -9.72 -13.99 -8.03
N ILE A 167 -9.13 -15.20 -7.95
CA ILE A 167 -9.87 -16.47 -8.06
C ILE A 167 -10.98 -16.56 -7.01
N TRP A 168 -10.69 -16.33 -5.73
CA TRP A 168 -11.70 -16.51 -4.69
C TRP A 168 -12.81 -15.46 -4.79
N ARG A 169 -12.48 -14.22 -5.19
CA ARG A 169 -13.48 -13.15 -5.40
C ARG A 169 -14.37 -13.45 -6.59
N TRP A 170 -13.79 -13.93 -7.69
CA TRP A 170 -14.55 -14.34 -8.86
C TRP A 170 -15.52 -15.47 -8.51
N LYS A 171 -15.05 -16.51 -7.81
CA LYS A 171 -15.91 -17.62 -7.35
C LYS A 171 -17.04 -17.11 -6.45
N ARG A 172 -16.73 -16.22 -5.50
CA ARG A 172 -17.72 -15.57 -4.64
C ARG A 172 -18.76 -14.77 -5.44
N GLN A 173 -18.32 -13.99 -6.42
CA GLN A 173 -19.22 -13.22 -7.30
C GLN A 173 -20.16 -14.12 -8.12
N LYS A 174 -19.68 -15.30 -8.52
CA LYS A 174 -20.47 -16.30 -9.25
C LYS A 174 -21.32 -17.21 -8.35
N GLY A 175 -21.23 -17.06 -7.02
CA GLY A 175 -21.95 -17.91 -6.07
C GLY A 175 -21.42 -19.35 -5.98
N LEU A 176 -20.16 -19.57 -6.38
CA LEU A 176 -19.48 -20.86 -6.28
C LEU A 176 -18.79 -20.99 -4.92
N ALA A 177 -18.48 -22.22 -4.51
CA ALA A 177 -17.68 -22.49 -3.31
C ALA A 177 -16.29 -21.82 -3.44
N TYR A 178 -15.93 -21.00 -2.47
CA TYR A 178 -14.73 -20.15 -2.51
C TYR A 178 -13.87 -20.25 -1.25
N GLU A 179 -14.41 -20.84 -0.18
CA GLU A 179 -13.87 -20.88 1.18
C GLU A 179 -12.46 -21.49 1.22
N ASP A 180 -12.23 -22.59 0.49
CA ASP A 180 -10.92 -23.24 0.42
C ASP A 180 -9.88 -22.35 -0.25
N ASN A 181 -10.23 -21.68 -1.36
CA ASN A 181 -9.31 -20.77 -2.06
C ASN A 181 -9.01 -19.52 -1.21
N LEU A 182 -9.98 -19.06 -0.43
CA LEU A 182 -9.76 -17.97 0.52
C LEU A 182 -8.81 -18.42 1.64
N ALA A 183 -9.01 -19.61 2.20
CA ALA A 183 -8.11 -20.15 3.22
C ALA A 183 -6.68 -20.32 2.70
N GLU A 184 -6.52 -20.78 1.46
CA GLU A 184 -5.23 -20.88 0.79
C GLU A 184 -4.58 -19.51 0.55
N PHE A 185 -5.36 -18.52 0.10
CA PHE A 185 -4.89 -17.13 -0.04
C PHE A 185 -4.40 -16.55 1.30
N GLU A 186 -5.15 -16.77 2.38
CA GLU A 186 -4.79 -16.30 3.72
C GLU A 186 -3.51 -16.97 4.24
N ALA A 187 -3.35 -18.27 4.01
CA ALA A 187 -2.15 -19.01 4.39
C ALA A 187 -0.91 -18.49 3.64
N ASP A 188 -1.02 -18.35 2.31
CA ASP A 188 0.06 -17.81 1.48
C ASP A 188 0.41 -16.37 1.85
N LEU A 189 -0.59 -15.52 2.12
CA LEU A 189 -0.34 -14.15 2.53
C LEU A 189 0.54 -14.08 3.78
N VAL A 190 0.26 -14.93 4.79
CA VAL A 190 1.09 -15.00 6.01
C VAL A 190 2.51 -15.47 5.68
N GLN A 191 2.66 -16.46 4.80
CA GLN A 191 3.97 -16.92 4.36
C GLN A 191 4.76 -15.81 3.65
N GLU A 192 4.12 -15.07 2.74
CA GLU A 192 4.75 -13.95 2.03
C GLU A 192 5.13 -12.81 2.95
N ILE A 193 4.30 -12.50 3.95
CA ILE A 193 4.63 -11.49 4.96
C ILE A 193 5.91 -11.86 5.71
N ASN A 194 6.07 -13.14 6.06
CA ASN A 194 7.26 -13.59 6.77
C ASN A 194 8.50 -13.56 5.87
N ALA A 195 8.37 -14.05 4.62
CA ALA A 195 9.42 -14.04 3.63
C ALA A 195 9.90 -12.61 3.30
N ASP A 196 8.98 -11.67 3.07
CA ASP A 196 9.28 -10.26 2.81
C ASP A 196 9.99 -9.61 3.99
N ARG A 197 9.67 -10.00 5.22
CA ARG A 197 10.37 -9.53 6.44
C ARG A 197 11.71 -10.22 6.70
N GLY A 198 12.13 -11.16 5.86
CA GLY A 198 13.31 -11.99 6.09
C GLY A 198 13.21 -12.90 7.31
N ARG A 199 11.98 -13.19 7.77
CA ARG A 199 11.72 -14.17 8.83
C ARG A 199 11.58 -15.55 8.20
N THR A 200 12.36 -16.49 8.73
CA THR A 200 12.30 -17.91 8.36
C THR A 200 11.15 -18.61 9.06
#